data_AF-A0AAN7S5Q2-F1
#
_entry.id   AF-A0AAN7S5Q2-F1
#
_cell.length_a   1.000
_cell.length_b   1.000
_cell.length_c   1.000
_cell.angle_alpha   90.00
_cell.angle_beta   90.00
_cell.angle_gamma   90.00
#
_symmetry.space_group_name_H-M   'P 1'
#
loop_
_entity.id
_entity.type
_entity.pdbx_description
1 polymer ?
#
loop_
_entity_poly.entity_id
_entity_poly.type
_entity_poly.pdbx_seq_one_letter_code
_entity_poly.pdbx_strand_id
1 'polypeptide(L)'
;MPAPSPKPRSLPARELMLSLSSQLGGGTLLGVGIWVTVDGKSFLDIFGALSSSVLQVVNVSYFLIVIGAILLVIGFLGCCGAQKESKCLLMMFFSVLLIIFIAEIAAAVVALVYTSLAETLLTAVVTPLLKEKYGTDKTLTQIWNVTMNEVNCCGLNNYTDFTDSPWYKEHKTYPEPCCKDKQPCNSTIAAESEVPGCFHQILEEIKTNAGVVGGVAAGIAALEIASMAVSMYLYCKLDQK
;
A
#
# COMPACT_ATOMS: atom_id res chain seq x y z
N MET A 1 -1.62 -43.38 43.42
CA MET A 1 -0.75 -42.30 42.91
C MET A 1 -1.66 -41.28 42.24
N PRO A 2 -1.79 -40.06 42.79
CA PRO A 2 -2.60 -39.02 42.16
C PRO A 2 -1.94 -38.56 40.86
N ALA A 3 -2.74 -38.42 39.80
CA ALA A 3 -2.29 -37.87 38.52
C ALA A 3 -1.74 -36.45 38.71
N PRO A 4 -0.64 -36.07 38.03
CA PRO A 4 -0.14 -34.70 38.11
C PRO A 4 -1.17 -33.76 37.48
N SER A 5 -1.66 -32.81 38.28
CA SER A 5 -2.50 -31.70 37.82
C SER A 5 -1.81 -30.92 36.69
N PRO A 6 -2.52 -30.53 35.62
CA PRO A 6 -1.93 -29.71 34.56
C PRO A 6 -1.52 -28.37 35.16
N LYS A 7 -0.21 -28.13 35.20
CA LYS A 7 0.36 -26.85 35.65
C LYS A 7 -0.12 -25.78 34.67
N PRO A 8 -0.82 -24.71 35.09
CA PRO A 8 -1.15 -23.62 34.20
C PRO A 8 0.17 -23.02 33.71
N ARG A 9 0.45 -23.20 32.42
CA ARG A 9 1.63 -22.62 31.78
C ARG A 9 1.32 -21.15 31.60
N SER A 10 1.70 -20.35 32.59
CA SER A 10 1.78 -18.89 32.45
C SER A 10 2.68 -18.61 31.25
N LEU A 11 2.09 -18.29 30.09
CA LEU A 11 2.79 -17.64 29.00
C LEU A 11 3.48 -16.42 29.64
N PRO A 12 4.83 -16.33 29.61
CA PRO A 12 5.52 -15.25 30.30
C PRO A 12 4.99 -13.94 29.72
N ALA A 13 4.54 -13.03 30.59
CA ALA A 13 3.88 -11.77 30.22
C ALA A 13 4.61 -10.97 29.11
N ARG A 14 5.91 -11.21 28.93
CA ARG A 14 6.78 -10.71 27.85
C ARG A 14 6.31 -11.06 26.42
N GLU A 15 5.88 -12.29 26.18
CA GLU A 15 5.37 -12.74 24.86
C GLU A 15 3.98 -12.15 24.57
N LEU A 16 3.19 -11.94 25.63
CA LEU A 16 1.89 -11.28 25.57
C LEU A 16 2.05 -9.78 25.27
N MET A 17 3.07 -9.12 25.84
CA MET A 17 3.40 -7.73 25.55
C MET A 17 3.88 -7.51 24.11
N LEU A 18 4.68 -8.43 23.56
CA LEU A 18 5.07 -8.39 22.14
C LEU A 18 3.86 -8.57 21.21
N SER A 19 2.96 -9.52 21.52
CA SER A 19 1.73 -9.75 20.75
C SER A 19 0.73 -8.58 20.82
N LEU A 20 0.67 -7.87 21.96
CA LEU A 20 -0.12 -6.65 22.13
C LEU A 20 0.45 -5.50 21.28
N SER A 21 1.78 -5.36 21.21
CA SER A 21 2.42 -4.27 20.47
C SER A 21 2.12 -4.28 18.96
N SER A 22 2.03 -5.45 18.32
CA SER A 22 1.67 -5.55 16.90
C SER A 22 0.21 -5.22 16.61
N GLN A 23 -0.71 -5.47 17.56
CA GLN A 23 -2.12 -5.05 17.43
C GLN A 23 -2.29 -3.54 17.63
N LEU A 24 -1.43 -2.90 18.42
CA LEU A 24 -1.39 -1.44 18.48
C LEU A 24 -1.05 -0.84 17.11
N GLY A 25 -0.07 -1.40 16.37
CA GLY A 25 0.29 -0.88 15.03
C GLY A 25 -0.90 -0.83 14.06
N GLY A 26 -1.60 -1.96 13.89
CA GLY A 26 -2.78 -2.04 13.01
C GLY A 26 -3.97 -1.19 13.52
N GLY A 27 -4.21 -1.19 14.83
CA GLY A 27 -5.25 -0.36 15.45
C GLY A 27 -4.98 1.14 15.32
N THR A 28 -3.72 1.56 15.45
CA THR A 28 -3.31 2.96 15.27
C THR A 28 -3.49 3.39 13.82
N LEU A 29 -3.06 2.57 12.85
CA LEU A 29 -3.24 2.86 11.43
C LEU A 29 -4.72 2.97 11.05
N LEU A 30 -5.55 2.04 11.51
CA LEU A 30 -7.00 2.07 11.28
C LEU A 30 -7.65 3.28 11.96
N GLY A 31 -7.27 3.58 13.20
CA GLY A 31 -7.76 4.74 13.95
C GLY A 31 -7.38 6.08 13.30
N VAL A 32 -6.14 6.21 12.83
CA VAL A 32 -5.68 7.39 12.07
C VAL A 32 -6.44 7.50 10.75
N GLY A 33 -6.62 6.40 10.01
CA GLY A 33 -7.42 6.40 8.79
C GLY A 33 -8.86 6.87 9.03
N ILE A 34 -9.53 6.33 10.06
CA ILE A 34 -10.90 6.74 10.42
C ILE A 34 -10.94 8.21 10.86
N TRP A 35 -10.02 8.66 11.71
CA TRP A 35 -9.95 10.07 12.12
C TRP A 35 -9.82 10.98 10.90
N VAL A 36 -8.88 10.69 9.99
CA VAL A 36 -8.69 11.50 8.78
C VAL A 36 -9.96 11.49 7.91
N THR A 37 -10.68 10.36 7.77
CA THR A 37 -11.93 10.34 7.00
C THR A 37 -13.06 11.14 7.64
N VAL A 38 -13.18 11.09 8.96
CA VAL A 38 -14.30 11.69 9.71
C VAL A 38 -14.07 13.18 9.96
N ASP A 39 -12.82 13.55 10.25
CA ASP A 39 -12.43 14.91 10.63
C ASP A 39 -11.08 15.30 10.03
N GLY A 40 -11.00 15.22 8.70
CA GLY A 40 -9.81 15.59 7.94
C GLY A 40 -9.41 17.06 8.12
N LYS A 41 -10.34 17.95 8.51
CA LYS A 41 -10.03 19.36 8.77
C LYS A 41 -9.23 19.52 10.05
N SER A 42 -9.63 18.91 11.17
CA SER A 42 -8.84 18.95 12.40
C SER A 42 -7.48 18.29 12.24
N PHE A 43 -7.39 17.21 11.45
CA PHE A 43 -6.10 16.59 11.14
C PHE A 43 -5.16 17.58 10.43
N LEU A 44 -5.68 18.33 9.45
CA LEU A 44 -4.93 19.37 8.77
C LEU A 44 -4.65 20.60 9.62
N ASP A 45 -5.52 20.98 10.55
CA ASP A 45 -5.22 22.11 11.43
C ASP A 45 -4.04 21.78 12.38
N ILE A 46 -3.82 20.49 12.69
CA ILE A 46 -2.71 20.01 13.52
C ILE A 46 -1.44 19.75 12.69
N PHE A 47 -1.58 19.16 11.50
CA PHE A 47 -0.45 18.69 10.67
C PHE A 47 -0.31 19.42 9.32
N GLY A 48 -1.07 20.49 9.09
CA GLY A 48 -1.24 21.17 7.80
C GLY A 48 0.01 21.80 7.22
N ALA A 49 1.03 22.05 8.05
CA ALA A 49 2.34 22.48 7.57
C ALA A 49 3.04 21.41 6.69
N LEU A 50 2.58 20.16 6.73
CA LEU A 50 3.14 19.02 5.98
C LEU A 50 2.26 18.58 4.80
N SER A 51 1.09 19.17 4.56
CA SER A 51 0.08 18.57 3.66
C SER A 51 -0.58 19.56 2.69
N SER A 52 -0.55 19.19 1.41
CA SER A 52 -1.24 19.85 0.31
C SER A 52 -2.64 19.25 0.15
N SER A 53 -3.67 20.01 0.55
CA SER A 53 -5.13 19.78 0.30
C SER A 53 -5.85 18.67 1.12
N VAL A 54 -6.96 19.05 1.78
CA VAL A 54 -7.85 18.17 2.60
C VAL A 54 -8.30 16.92 1.86
N LEU A 55 -8.70 17.07 0.59
CA LEU A 55 -9.23 15.98 -0.21
C LEU A 55 -8.17 14.90 -0.50
N GLN A 56 -6.87 15.25 -0.46
CA GLN A 56 -5.76 14.31 -0.68
C GLN A 56 -5.68 13.33 0.48
N VAL A 57 -5.70 13.90 1.68
CA VAL A 57 -5.47 13.20 2.92
C VAL A 57 -6.63 12.24 3.18
N VAL A 58 -7.87 12.68 2.91
CA VAL A 58 -9.06 11.83 3.01
C VAL A 58 -9.02 10.65 2.03
N ASN A 59 -8.50 10.81 0.81
CA ASN A 59 -8.42 9.69 -0.12
C ASN A 59 -7.34 8.67 0.24
N VAL A 60 -6.14 9.14 0.63
CA VAL A 60 -5.08 8.26 1.15
C VAL A 60 -5.56 7.51 2.40
N SER A 61 -6.43 8.13 3.20
CA SER A 61 -6.98 7.49 4.39
C SER A 61 -7.88 6.28 4.12
N TYR A 62 -8.58 6.21 2.99
CA TYR A 62 -9.31 4.97 2.63
C TYR A 62 -8.37 3.78 2.41
N PHE A 63 -7.21 4.00 1.77
CA PHE A 63 -6.19 2.96 1.63
C PHE A 63 -5.60 2.56 2.99
N LEU A 64 -5.35 3.53 3.88
CA LEU A 64 -4.89 3.27 5.25
C LEU A 64 -5.91 2.47 6.05
N ILE A 65 -7.22 2.73 5.89
CA ILE A 65 -8.29 1.94 6.54
C ILE A 65 -8.28 0.50 6.03
N VAL A 66 -8.23 0.30 4.71
CA VAL A 66 -8.25 -1.06 4.13
C VAL A 66 -7.02 -1.86 4.57
N ILE A 67 -5.82 -1.29 4.43
CA ILE A 67 -4.57 -1.93 4.84
C ILE A 67 -4.56 -2.15 6.36
N GLY A 68 -4.97 -1.15 7.15
CA GLY A 68 -5.05 -1.24 8.60
C GLY A 68 -6.01 -2.33 9.08
N ALA A 69 -7.17 -2.48 8.42
CA ALA A 69 -8.12 -3.53 8.73
C ALA A 69 -7.56 -4.93 8.45
N ILE A 70 -6.87 -5.11 7.31
CA ILE A 70 -6.21 -6.39 6.97
C ILE A 70 -5.14 -6.73 8.01
N LEU A 71 -4.27 -5.77 8.36
CA LEU A 71 -3.23 -5.95 9.37
C LEU A 71 -3.82 -6.27 10.76
N LEU A 72 -4.95 -5.66 11.12
CA LEU A 72 -5.65 -5.95 12.37
C LEU A 72 -6.19 -7.38 12.38
N VAL A 73 -6.83 -7.84 11.30
CA VAL A 73 -7.34 -9.21 11.20
C VAL A 73 -6.20 -10.23 11.28
N ILE A 74 -5.11 -10.02 10.53
CA ILE A 74 -3.94 -10.91 10.55
C ILE A 74 -3.31 -10.93 11.96
N GLY A 75 -3.16 -9.75 12.58
CA GLY A 75 -2.65 -9.62 13.94
C GLY A 75 -3.54 -10.30 14.99
N PHE A 76 -4.86 -10.19 14.85
CA PHE A 76 -5.83 -10.87 15.70
C PHE A 76 -5.73 -12.38 15.59
N LEU A 77 -5.62 -12.92 14.37
CA LEU A 77 -5.45 -14.37 14.14
C LEU A 77 -4.16 -14.88 14.79
N GLY A 78 -3.03 -14.19 14.60
CA GLY A 78 -1.76 -14.55 15.22
C GLY A 78 -1.82 -14.51 16.74
N CYS A 79 -2.34 -13.41 17.32
CA CYS A 79 -2.41 -13.22 18.76
C CYS A 79 -3.40 -14.20 19.43
N CYS A 80 -4.62 -14.33 18.90
CA CYS A 80 -5.61 -15.27 19.43
C CYS A 80 -5.19 -16.72 19.24
N GLY A 81 -4.54 -17.06 18.12
CA GLY A 81 -3.97 -18.39 17.90
C GLY A 81 -2.96 -18.75 18.97
N ALA A 82 -2.09 -17.81 19.34
CA ALA A 82 -1.11 -18.02 20.40
C ALA A 82 -1.73 -18.10 21.80
N GLN A 83 -2.65 -17.18 22.15
CA GLN A 83 -3.27 -17.14 23.48
C GLN A 83 -4.22 -18.31 23.74
N LYS A 84 -5.06 -18.65 22.75
CA LYS A 84 -6.03 -19.75 22.87
C LYS A 84 -5.40 -21.11 22.65
N GLU A 85 -4.08 -21.17 22.39
CA GLU A 85 -3.36 -22.39 22.04
C GLU A 85 -4.09 -23.17 20.92
N SER A 86 -4.66 -22.45 19.95
CA SER A 86 -5.53 -23.03 18.92
C SER A 86 -4.76 -23.30 17.64
N LYS A 87 -4.53 -24.58 17.36
CA LYS A 87 -3.85 -25.06 16.14
C LYS A 87 -4.49 -24.53 14.85
N CYS A 88 -5.83 -24.47 14.80
CA CYS A 88 -6.55 -24.00 13.61
C CYS A 88 -6.29 -22.51 13.31
N LEU A 89 -6.38 -21.64 14.33
CA LEU A 89 -6.10 -20.21 14.18
C LEU A 89 -4.65 -19.95 13.74
N LEU A 90 -3.72 -20.73 14.30
CA LEU A 90 -2.30 -20.63 14.00
C LEU A 90 -1.97 -21.07 12.56
N MET A 91 -2.61 -22.14 12.09
CA MET A 91 -2.52 -22.58 10.70
C MET A 91 -3.12 -21.56 9.73
N MET A 92 -4.28 -20.97 10.05
CA MET A 92 -4.85 -19.91 9.21
C MET A 92 -3.92 -18.70 9.12
N PHE A 93 -3.35 -18.26 10.24
CA PHE A 93 -2.36 -17.18 10.26
C PHE A 93 -1.15 -17.51 9.38
N PHE A 94 -0.58 -18.71 9.51
CA PHE A 94 0.52 -19.17 8.66
C PHE A 94 0.14 -19.20 7.18
N SER A 95 -1.02 -19.75 6.83
CA SER A 95 -1.48 -19.83 5.44
C SER A 95 -1.67 -18.46 4.80
N VAL A 96 -2.22 -17.48 5.54
CA VAL A 96 -2.38 -16.12 5.03
C VAL A 96 -1.01 -15.47 4.78
N LEU A 97 -0.06 -15.56 5.72
CA LEU A 97 1.30 -15.04 5.52
C LEU A 97 2.03 -15.71 4.36
N LEU A 98 1.86 -17.02 4.19
CA LEU A 98 2.46 -17.74 3.07
C LEU A 98 1.91 -17.24 1.72
N ILE A 99 0.60 -16.99 1.62
CA ILE A 99 -0.01 -16.45 0.40
C ILE A 99 0.53 -15.04 0.10
N ILE A 100 0.65 -14.19 1.12
CA ILE A 100 1.21 -12.84 0.96
C ILE A 100 2.66 -12.93 0.48
N PHE A 101 3.51 -13.75 1.13
CA PHE A 101 4.90 -13.94 0.73
C PHE A 101 5.03 -14.42 -0.73
N ILE A 102 4.21 -15.37 -1.16
CA ILE A 102 4.20 -15.83 -2.56
C ILE A 102 3.78 -14.70 -3.51
N ALA A 103 2.76 -13.92 -3.14
CA ALA A 103 2.30 -12.78 -3.93
C ALA A 103 3.37 -11.69 -4.03
N GLU A 104 4.11 -11.41 -2.95
CA GLU A 104 5.23 -10.46 -2.95
C GLU A 104 6.35 -10.89 -3.90
N ILE A 105 6.76 -12.17 -3.85
CA ILE A 105 7.77 -12.70 -4.76
C ILE A 105 7.28 -12.64 -6.21
N ALA A 106 6.03 -13.01 -6.49
CA ALA A 106 5.45 -12.93 -7.82
C ALA A 106 5.40 -11.48 -8.33
N ALA A 107 4.97 -10.54 -7.50
CA ALA A 107 4.93 -9.12 -7.83
C ALA A 107 6.34 -8.57 -8.10
N ALA A 108 7.33 -8.94 -7.28
CA ALA A 108 8.72 -8.53 -7.47
C ALA A 108 9.30 -9.06 -8.79
N VAL A 109 9.02 -10.32 -9.13
CA VAL A 109 9.46 -10.91 -10.41
C VAL A 109 8.79 -10.20 -11.59
N VAL A 110 7.49 -9.96 -11.54
CA VAL A 110 6.78 -9.23 -12.61
C VAL A 110 7.31 -7.81 -12.76
N ALA A 111 7.51 -7.09 -11.66
CA ALA A 111 7.97 -5.70 -11.68
C ALA A 111 9.41 -5.55 -12.17
N LEU A 112 10.33 -6.46 -11.78
CA LEU A 112 11.76 -6.32 -12.09
C LEU A 112 12.20 -7.05 -13.36
N VAL A 113 11.62 -8.21 -13.66
CA VAL A 113 12.03 -9.05 -14.79
C VAL A 113 11.13 -8.82 -16.00
N TYR A 114 9.82 -8.69 -15.77
CA TYR A 114 8.82 -8.58 -16.85
C TYR A 114 8.26 -7.16 -16.93
N THR A 115 9.13 -6.14 -17.01
CA THR A 115 8.71 -4.72 -17.05
C THR A 115 7.69 -4.44 -18.16
N SER A 116 7.87 -5.04 -19.34
CA SER A 116 6.90 -4.88 -20.45
C SER A 116 5.53 -5.49 -20.15
N LEU A 117 5.48 -6.59 -19.39
CA LEU A 117 4.21 -7.17 -18.95
C LEU A 117 3.55 -6.27 -17.91
N ALA A 118 4.33 -5.75 -16.94
CA ALA A 118 3.83 -4.81 -15.95
C ALA A 118 3.26 -3.54 -16.62
N GLU A 119 3.97 -2.99 -17.61
CA GLU A 119 3.52 -1.84 -18.41
C GLU A 119 2.21 -2.14 -19.13
N THR A 120 2.11 -3.31 -19.77
CA THR A 120 0.92 -3.73 -20.52
C THR A 120 -0.29 -3.87 -19.59
N LEU A 121 -0.13 -4.54 -18.45
CA LEU A 121 -1.21 -4.74 -17.48
C LEU A 121 -1.67 -3.41 -16.88
N LEU A 122 -0.73 -2.54 -16.50
CA LEU A 122 -1.07 -1.22 -15.96
C LEU A 122 -1.71 -0.34 -17.02
N THR A 123 -1.22 -0.33 -18.26
CA THR A 123 -1.82 0.42 -19.37
C THR A 123 -3.25 -0.04 -19.64
N ALA A 124 -3.51 -1.35 -19.62
CA ALA A 124 -4.84 -1.91 -19.82
C ALA A 124 -5.84 -1.52 -18.72
N VAL A 125 -5.36 -1.22 -17.50
CA VAL A 125 -6.23 -0.87 -16.36
C VAL A 125 -6.32 0.65 -16.18
N VAL A 126 -5.19 1.35 -16.20
CA VAL A 126 -5.08 2.75 -15.78
C VAL A 126 -5.45 3.72 -16.90
N THR A 127 -4.95 3.53 -18.13
CA THR A 127 -5.27 4.43 -19.25
C THR A 127 -6.78 4.55 -19.49
N PRO A 128 -7.60 3.46 -19.50
CA PRO A 128 -9.04 3.62 -19.63
C PRO A 128 -9.67 4.33 -18.43
N LEU A 129 -9.19 4.08 -17.20
CA LEU A 129 -9.66 4.79 -16.00
C LEU A 129 -9.38 6.30 -16.11
N LEU A 130 -8.19 6.70 -16.57
CA LEU A 130 -7.85 8.11 -16.80
C LEU A 130 -8.78 8.72 -17.86
N LYS A 131 -8.97 8.05 -18.99
CA LYS A 131 -9.87 8.53 -20.06
C LYS A 131 -11.33 8.62 -19.64
N GLU A 132 -11.80 7.76 -18.73
CA GLU A 132 -13.19 7.77 -18.31
C GLU A 132 -13.46 8.76 -17.16
N LYS A 133 -12.53 8.84 -16.20
CA LYS A 133 -12.79 9.47 -14.89
C LYS A 133 -12.00 10.74 -14.62
N TYR A 134 -10.88 10.99 -15.30
CA TYR A 134 -10.04 12.15 -15.00
C TYR A 134 -10.74 13.48 -15.36
N GLY A 135 -10.86 14.39 -14.39
CA GLY A 135 -11.63 15.62 -14.47
C GLY A 135 -13.01 15.55 -13.80
N THR A 136 -13.66 14.37 -13.80
CA THR A 136 -14.98 14.18 -13.17
C THR A 136 -14.86 13.58 -11.76
N ASP A 137 -14.07 12.52 -11.63
CA ASP A 137 -13.78 11.89 -10.35
C ASP A 137 -12.68 12.69 -9.66
N LYS A 138 -13.08 13.48 -8.65
CA LYS A 138 -12.15 14.35 -7.91
C LYS A 138 -11.06 13.55 -7.20
N THR A 139 -11.37 12.34 -6.76
CA THR A 139 -10.41 11.48 -6.05
C THR A 139 -9.33 10.98 -6.99
N LEU A 140 -9.74 10.39 -8.11
CA LEU A 140 -8.79 9.92 -9.12
C LEU A 140 -7.98 11.07 -9.71
N THR A 141 -8.62 12.19 -10.05
CA THR A 141 -7.96 13.38 -10.61
C THR A 141 -6.88 13.90 -9.67
N GLN A 142 -7.19 13.96 -8.38
CA GLN A 142 -6.24 14.44 -7.40
C GLN A 142 -5.06 13.48 -7.19
N ILE A 143 -5.31 12.17 -7.03
CA ILE A 143 -4.24 11.18 -6.88
C ILE A 143 -3.25 11.31 -8.04
N TRP A 144 -3.77 11.41 -9.28
CA TRP A 144 -2.93 11.57 -10.45
C TRP A 144 -2.19 12.91 -10.49
N ASN A 145 -2.82 14.02 -10.09
CA ASN A 145 -2.11 15.30 -10.00
C ASN A 145 -0.94 15.24 -9.02
N VAL A 146 -1.12 14.57 -7.89
CA VAL A 146 -0.05 14.41 -6.89
C VAL A 146 1.04 13.51 -7.43
N THR A 147 0.69 12.35 -7.98
CA THR A 147 1.66 11.43 -8.56
C THR A 147 2.49 12.12 -9.64
N MET A 148 1.84 12.87 -10.55
CA MET A 148 2.54 13.60 -11.61
C MET A 148 3.48 14.68 -11.06
N ASN A 149 3.09 15.41 -10.01
CA ASN A 149 3.93 16.43 -9.39
C ASN A 149 5.10 15.83 -8.59
N GLU A 150 4.83 14.86 -7.72
CA GLU A 150 5.85 14.24 -6.84
C GLU A 150 6.88 13.45 -7.63
N VAL A 151 6.43 12.78 -8.70
CA VAL A 151 7.29 11.93 -9.53
C VAL A 151 7.79 12.66 -10.78
N ASN A 152 7.37 13.92 -11.01
CA ASN A 152 7.76 14.74 -12.17
C ASN A 152 7.50 14.03 -13.51
N CYS A 153 6.30 13.47 -13.67
CA CYS A 153 5.89 12.68 -14.82
C CYS A 153 4.51 13.09 -15.32
N CYS A 154 4.09 12.59 -16.49
CA CYS A 154 2.79 12.91 -17.08
C CYS A 154 2.09 11.69 -17.68
N GLY A 155 0.86 11.44 -17.23
CA GLY A 155 0.09 10.26 -17.62
C GLY A 155 0.72 8.97 -17.12
N LEU A 156 0.14 7.82 -17.45
CA LEU A 156 0.82 6.55 -17.17
C LEU A 156 2.02 6.40 -18.12
N ASN A 157 1.73 6.57 -19.41
CA ASN A 157 2.68 6.40 -20.49
C ASN A 157 3.10 7.76 -21.08
N ASN A 158 2.14 8.67 -21.26
CA ASN A 158 2.37 10.05 -21.71
C ASN A 158 1.09 10.90 -21.59
N TYR A 159 1.16 12.18 -22.00
CA TYR A 159 0.05 13.13 -21.97
C TYR A 159 -1.21 12.68 -22.74
N THR A 160 -1.07 11.83 -23.75
CA THR A 160 -2.21 11.37 -24.58
C THR A 160 -3.18 10.46 -23.82
N ASP A 161 -2.76 9.92 -22.67
CA ASP A 161 -3.64 9.21 -21.75
C ASP A 161 -4.84 10.07 -21.29
N PHE A 162 -4.71 11.40 -21.37
CA PHE A 162 -5.78 12.34 -21.01
C PHE A 162 -6.60 12.87 -22.19
N THR A 163 -6.24 12.61 -23.46
CA THR A 163 -6.86 13.24 -24.64
C THR A 163 -8.38 13.02 -24.74
N ASP A 164 -8.90 11.90 -24.22
CA ASP A 164 -10.34 11.60 -24.25
C ASP A 164 -11.05 11.84 -22.91
N SER A 165 -10.30 12.32 -21.91
CA SER A 165 -10.80 12.53 -20.56
C SER A 165 -11.86 13.63 -20.50
N PRO A 166 -12.78 13.58 -19.52
CA PRO A 166 -13.67 14.70 -19.20
C PRO A 166 -12.92 16.04 -19.07
N TRP A 167 -11.75 16.03 -18.42
CA TRP A 167 -10.89 17.22 -18.29
C TRP A 167 -10.57 17.86 -19.64
N TYR A 168 -10.01 17.07 -20.58
CA TYR A 168 -9.61 17.59 -21.89
C TYR A 168 -10.83 18.01 -22.72
N LYS A 169 -11.95 17.30 -22.62
CA LYS A 169 -13.20 17.65 -23.32
C LYS A 169 -13.71 19.03 -22.90
N GLU A 170 -13.62 19.35 -21.62
CA GLU A 170 -14.06 20.62 -21.02
C GLU A 170 -13.06 21.76 -21.26
N HIS A 171 -11.78 21.56 -20.93
CA HIS A 171 -10.78 22.63 -20.90
C HIS A 171 -9.99 22.79 -22.19
N LYS A 172 -9.99 21.78 -23.08
CA LYS A 172 -9.13 21.69 -24.27
C LYS A 172 -7.63 21.80 -23.96
N THR A 173 -7.23 21.42 -22.75
CA THR A 173 -5.87 21.44 -22.25
C THR A 173 -5.55 20.17 -21.49
N TYR A 174 -4.25 19.89 -21.32
CA TYR A 174 -3.72 18.80 -20.51
C TYR A 174 -3.41 19.29 -19.09
N PRO A 175 -3.24 18.36 -18.12
CA PRO A 175 -2.81 18.71 -16.77
C PRO A 175 -1.47 19.47 -16.77
N GLU A 176 -1.33 20.45 -15.90
CA GLU A 176 -0.15 21.32 -15.82
C GLU A 176 1.22 20.59 -15.75
N PRO A 177 1.36 19.49 -14.97
CA PRO A 177 2.62 18.74 -14.93
C PRO A 177 3.10 18.22 -16.29
N CYS A 178 2.19 18.06 -17.26
CA CYS A 178 2.50 17.62 -18.62
C CYS A 178 3.20 18.68 -19.48
N CYS A 179 3.27 19.93 -19.02
CA CYS A 179 3.84 21.04 -19.79
C CYS A 179 4.98 21.77 -19.08
N LYS A 180 5.55 21.22 -17.99
CA LYS A 180 6.63 21.87 -17.21
C LYS A 180 6.28 23.32 -16.87
N ASP A 181 5.07 23.53 -16.35
CA ASP A 181 4.51 24.84 -15.95
C ASP A 181 4.28 25.84 -17.10
N LYS A 182 4.39 25.43 -18.38
CA LYS A 182 4.01 26.26 -19.53
C LYS A 182 2.49 26.26 -19.70
N GLN A 183 1.90 27.45 -19.74
CA GLN A 183 0.46 27.65 -19.92
C GLN A 183 0.15 28.49 -21.18
N PRO A 184 -0.97 28.23 -21.88
CA PRO A 184 -1.90 27.11 -21.66
C PRO A 184 -1.31 25.77 -22.11
N CYS A 185 -1.50 24.71 -21.33
CA CYS A 185 -0.97 23.38 -21.64
C CYS A 185 -1.77 22.70 -22.78
N ASN A 186 -1.50 23.08 -24.02
CA ASN A 186 -2.13 22.50 -25.23
C ASN A 186 -1.36 21.27 -25.74
N SER A 187 -1.88 20.61 -26.78
CA SER A 187 -1.25 19.40 -27.35
C SER A 187 0.15 19.63 -27.90
N THR A 188 0.41 20.80 -28.51
CA THR A 188 1.73 21.14 -29.06
C THR A 188 2.76 21.29 -27.95
N ILE A 189 2.43 22.04 -26.89
CA ILE A 189 3.32 22.26 -25.76
C ILE A 189 3.53 20.97 -24.97
N ALA A 190 2.49 20.16 -24.78
CA ALA A 190 2.61 18.86 -24.10
C ALA A 190 3.52 17.90 -24.90
N ALA A 191 3.41 17.89 -26.23
CA ALA A 191 4.29 17.11 -27.11
C ALA A 191 5.73 17.63 -27.07
N GLU A 192 5.95 18.93 -27.17
CA GLU A 192 7.28 19.57 -27.15
C GLU A 192 7.97 19.48 -25.78
N SER A 193 7.22 19.34 -24.70
CA SER A 193 7.78 19.28 -23.35
C SER A 193 8.45 17.95 -23.03
N GLU A 194 8.11 16.89 -23.79
CA GLU A 194 8.65 15.53 -23.69
C GLU A 194 8.74 15.03 -22.23
N VAL A 195 7.69 15.27 -21.45
CA VAL A 195 7.60 14.81 -20.06
C VAL A 195 7.43 13.28 -20.06
N PRO A 196 8.26 12.53 -19.33
CA PRO A 196 8.18 11.06 -19.31
C PRO A 196 6.87 10.58 -18.66
N GLY A 197 6.39 9.41 -19.08
CA GLY A 197 5.28 8.72 -18.45
C GLY A 197 5.63 8.26 -17.03
N CYS A 198 4.64 8.28 -16.13
CA CYS A 198 4.85 7.92 -14.73
C CYS A 198 5.30 6.47 -14.54
N PHE A 199 4.89 5.53 -15.40
CA PHE A 199 5.37 4.15 -15.29
C PHE A 199 6.90 4.07 -15.46
N HIS A 200 7.44 4.71 -16.50
CA HIS A 200 8.88 4.73 -16.75
C HIS A 200 9.62 5.45 -15.63
N GLN A 201 9.14 6.63 -15.24
CA GLN A 201 9.78 7.45 -14.21
C GLN A 201 9.83 6.73 -12.85
N ILE A 202 8.74 6.08 -12.43
CA ILE A 202 8.71 5.28 -11.19
C ILE A 202 9.71 4.11 -11.26
N LEU A 203 9.79 3.41 -12.40
CA LEU A 203 10.77 2.33 -12.56
C LEU A 203 12.21 2.84 -12.48
N GLU A 204 12.48 4.01 -13.06
CA GLU A 204 13.80 4.65 -12.99
C GLU A 204 14.15 5.08 -11.56
N GLU A 205 13.18 5.62 -10.82
CA GLU A 205 13.34 5.95 -9.40
C GLU A 205 13.61 4.70 -8.55
N ILE A 206 12.90 3.59 -8.79
CA ILE A 206 13.13 2.31 -8.11
C ILE A 206 14.53 1.79 -8.42
N LYS A 207 14.99 1.87 -9.67
CA LYS A 207 16.34 1.44 -10.07
C LYS A 207 17.42 2.31 -9.43
N THR A 208 17.21 3.62 -9.41
CA THR A 208 18.13 4.59 -8.82
C THR A 208 18.25 4.39 -7.31
N ASN A 209 17.13 4.12 -6.64
CA ASN A 209 17.06 3.91 -5.20
C ASN A 209 16.99 2.42 -4.81
N ALA A 210 17.49 1.52 -5.67
CA ALA A 210 17.32 0.07 -5.52
C ALA A 210 17.85 -0.48 -4.18
N GLY A 211 18.90 0.14 -3.62
CA GLY A 211 19.42 -0.24 -2.30
C GLY A 211 18.42 -0.02 -1.17
N VAL A 212 17.74 1.13 -1.15
CA VAL A 212 16.74 1.46 -0.13
C VAL A 212 15.49 0.60 -0.32
N VAL A 213 14.97 0.54 -1.54
CA VAL A 213 13.77 -0.24 -1.87
C VAL A 213 14.00 -1.72 -1.59
N GLY A 214 15.13 -2.28 -2.03
CA GLY A 214 15.52 -3.66 -1.77
C GLY A 214 15.72 -3.95 -0.28
N GLY A 215 16.30 -3.01 0.47
CA GLY A 215 16.45 -3.14 1.92
C GLY A 215 15.11 -3.20 2.66
N VAL A 216 14.16 -2.33 2.30
CA VAL A 216 12.80 -2.35 2.86
C VAL A 216 12.10 -3.67 2.52
N ALA A 217 12.15 -4.10 1.26
CA ALA A 217 11.53 -5.36 0.82
C ALA A 217 12.14 -6.59 1.53
N ALA A 218 13.47 -6.65 1.67
CA ALA A 218 14.13 -7.71 2.41
C ALA A 218 13.76 -7.73 3.89
N GLY A 219 13.59 -6.54 4.51
CA GLY A 219 13.14 -6.41 5.89
C GLY A 219 11.72 -6.96 6.08
N ILE A 220 10.80 -6.63 5.18
CA ILE A 220 9.41 -7.14 5.20
C ILE A 220 9.43 -8.67 5.07
N ALA A 221 10.11 -9.20 4.05
CA ALA A 221 10.24 -10.64 3.83
C ALA A 221 10.83 -11.38 5.06
N ALA A 222 11.84 -10.80 5.71
CA ALA A 222 12.43 -11.38 6.91
C ALA A 222 11.44 -11.43 8.08
N LEU A 223 10.63 -10.38 8.27
CA LEU A 223 9.59 -10.34 9.30
C LEU A 223 8.47 -11.36 9.04
N GLU A 224 8.08 -11.54 7.78
CA GLU A 224 7.09 -12.56 7.40
C GLU A 224 7.61 -13.97 7.68
N ILE A 225 8.84 -14.27 7.26
CA ILE A 225 9.48 -15.58 7.49
C ILE A 225 9.62 -15.86 8.99
N ALA A 226 10.04 -14.87 9.78
CA ALA A 226 10.13 -15.01 11.23
C ALA A 226 8.74 -15.30 11.85
N SER A 227 7.71 -14.59 11.40
CA SER A 227 6.33 -14.79 11.87
C SER A 227 5.80 -16.19 11.52
N MET A 228 6.06 -16.66 10.30
CA MET A 228 5.74 -18.03 9.87
C MET A 228 6.49 -19.09 10.68
N ALA A 229 7.78 -18.88 10.96
CA ALA A 229 8.59 -19.80 11.76
C ALA A 229 8.09 -19.89 13.21
N VAL A 230 7.76 -18.76 13.84
CA VAL A 230 7.17 -18.72 15.19
C VAL A 230 5.81 -19.42 15.21
N SER A 231 4.97 -19.18 14.20
CA SER A 231 3.68 -19.85 14.07
C SER A 231 3.83 -21.37 14.01
N MET A 232 4.73 -21.87 13.16
CA MET A 232 5.00 -23.31 13.04
C MET A 232 5.62 -23.91 14.29
N TYR A 233 6.57 -23.22 14.92
CA TYR A 233 7.15 -23.65 16.20
C TYR A 233 6.07 -23.84 17.27
N LEU A 234 5.16 -22.86 17.40
CA LEU A 234 4.07 -22.94 18.36
C LEU A 234 3.07 -24.04 18.00
N TYR A 235 2.78 -24.24 16.70
CA TYR A 235 1.92 -25.33 16.24
C TYR A 235 2.47 -26.70 16.67
N CYS A 236 3.75 -26.97 16.37
CA CYS A 236 4.42 -28.22 16.74
C CYS A 236 4.43 -28.44 18.27
N LYS A 237 4.67 -27.37 19.04
CA LYS A 237 4.65 -27.44 20.51
C LYS A 237 3.27 -27.77 21.07
N LEU A 238 2.20 -27.32 20.41
CA LEU A 238 0.83 -27.66 20.75
C LEU A 238 0.43 -29.05 20.27
N ASP A 239 1.11 -29.59 19.25
CA ASP A 239 0.89 -30.95 18.77
C ASP A 239 1.47 -32.03 19.69
N GLN A 240 2.53 -31.68 20.41
CA GLN A 240 3.16 -32.55 21.40
C GLN A 240 2.45 -32.56 22.77
N LYS A 241 1.45 -31.71 22.99
CA LYS A 241 0.61 -31.72 24.20
C LYS A 241 -0.59 -32.64 24.01
#